data_AF-A0A2M8P815-F1
#
_entry.id   AF-A0A2M8P815-F1
#
_cell.length_a   1.000
_cell.length_b   1.000
_cell.length_c   1.000
_cell.angle_alpha   90.00
_cell.angle_beta   90.00
_cell.angle_gamma   90.00
#
_symmetry.space_group_name_H-M   'P 1'
#
loop_
_entity.id
_entity.type
_entity.pdbx_description
1 polymer ?
#
loop_
_entity_poly.entity_id
_entity_poly.type
_entity_poly.pdbx_seq_one_letter_code
_entity_poly.pdbx_strand_id
1 'polypeptide(L)'
;MQGLYKTGEIEMTQFESNGFTRMTPYPSYRTDILPRFTVRGEVPAKDPVILSNGNLVGSGTTKDGRHWALYENPVPVPAYIVAFAAGDLGVIDDEYFTTRSGRKVHIPFYAEEKSMVESGRITIDAIKKSLRFDETDFDAEFDPEIDNFKALA
;
A
#
# COMPACT_ATOMS: atom_id res chain seq x y z
N MET A 1 -1.86 -13.57 -12.42
CA MET A 1 -0.60 -13.71 -11.64
C MET A 1 -1.00 -13.86 -10.16
N GLN A 2 -0.31 -14.67 -9.36
CA GLN A 2 -0.67 -14.95 -7.95
C GLN A 2 0.59 -15.11 -7.10
N GLY A 3 0.55 -14.67 -5.83
CA GLY A 3 1.72 -14.62 -4.96
C GLY A 3 2.55 -13.36 -5.23
N LEU A 4 3.85 -13.42 -4.96
CA LEU A 4 4.82 -12.41 -5.41
C LEU A 4 5.21 -12.68 -6.87
N TYR A 5 5.10 -11.67 -7.72
CA TYR A 5 5.47 -11.75 -9.12
C TYR A 5 5.98 -10.40 -9.63
N LYS A 6 6.62 -10.42 -10.80
CA LYS A 6 7.08 -9.23 -11.50
C LYS A 6 6.13 -8.86 -12.64
N THR A 7 5.75 -7.59 -12.74
CA THR A 7 5.04 -7.01 -13.88
C THR A 7 5.81 -5.78 -14.34
N GLY A 8 6.22 -5.76 -15.61
CA GLY A 8 7.21 -4.78 -16.08
C GLY A 8 8.49 -4.84 -15.23
N GLU A 9 8.85 -3.70 -14.62
CA GLU A 9 9.97 -3.59 -13.68
C GLU A 9 9.56 -3.63 -12.20
N ILE A 10 8.26 -3.73 -11.90
CA ILE A 10 7.73 -3.74 -10.52
C ILE A 10 7.60 -5.17 -10.00
N GLU A 11 8.07 -5.40 -8.77
CA GLU A 11 7.73 -6.59 -7.98
C GLU A 11 6.49 -6.30 -7.14
N MET A 12 5.45 -7.13 -7.24
CA MET A 12 4.20 -6.92 -6.51
C MET A 12 3.52 -8.22 -6.10
N THR A 13 2.58 -8.13 -5.17
CA THR A 13 1.82 -9.29 -4.67
C THR A 13 0.34 -9.23 -5.06
N GLN A 14 -0.19 -10.37 -5.50
CA GLN A 14 -1.64 -10.62 -5.56
C GLN A 14 -1.97 -11.83 -4.70
N PHE A 15 -2.53 -11.61 -3.52
CA PHE A 15 -2.85 -12.68 -2.58
C PHE A 15 -4.31 -13.11 -2.61
N GLU A 16 -5.23 -12.29 -3.10
CA GLU A 16 -6.61 -12.73 -3.22
C GLU A 16 -6.80 -13.77 -4.35
N SER A 17 -7.41 -14.93 -4.09
CA SER A 17 -7.93 -15.42 -2.79
C SER A 17 -6.94 -16.27 -1.97
N ASN A 18 -5.97 -16.94 -2.62
CA ASN A 18 -5.07 -17.92 -1.98
C ASN A 18 -3.57 -17.70 -2.26
N GLY A 19 -3.20 -16.57 -2.87
CA GLY A 19 -1.82 -16.30 -3.31
C GLY A 19 -0.79 -16.23 -2.18
N PHE A 20 -1.21 -15.92 -0.93
CA PHE A 20 -0.30 -15.86 0.21
C PHE A 20 0.37 -17.22 0.51
N THR A 21 -0.32 -18.34 0.22
CA THR A 21 0.27 -19.69 0.35
C THR A 21 1.47 -19.93 -0.57
N ARG A 22 1.61 -19.16 -1.65
CA ARG A 22 2.78 -19.22 -2.55
C ARG A 22 4.02 -18.55 -1.96
N MET A 23 3.85 -17.73 -0.92
CA MET A 23 4.96 -17.09 -0.21
C MET A 23 5.40 -17.93 0.98
N THR A 24 4.46 -18.42 1.77
CA THR A 24 4.75 -19.18 2.99
C THR A 24 3.58 -20.09 3.36
N PRO A 25 3.80 -21.26 3.98
CA PRO A 25 2.73 -22.09 4.51
C PRO A 25 1.91 -21.35 5.58
N TYR A 26 0.76 -20.81 5.18
CA TYR A 26 -0.17 -20.07 6.04
C TYR A 26 -1.61 -20.43 5.64
N PRO A 27 -2.57 -20.50 6.57
CA PRO A 27 -3.98 -20.80 6.27
C PRO A 27 -4.70 -19.60 5.59
N SER A 28 -4.22 -19.14 4.43
CA SER A 28 -4.68 -17.88 3.82
C SER A 28 -6.08 -17.92 3.24
N TYR A 29 -6.63 -19.12 3.00
CA TYR A 29 -8.01 -19.33 2.55
C TYR A 29 -9.04 -19.02 3.66
N ARG A 30 -8.59 -18.91 4.91
CA ARG A 30 -9.44 -18.61 6.07
C ARG A 30 -9.55 -17.10 6.22
N THR A 31 -10.73 -16.56 5.92
CA THR A 31 -11.03 -15.13 6.06
C THR A 31 -11.30 -14.70 7.49
N ASP A 32 -11.50 -15.66 8.41
CA ASP A 32 -11.75 -15.44 9.83
C ASP A 32 -10.47 -15.41 10.69
N ILE A 33 -9.29 -15.58 10.08
CA ILE A 33 -7.99 -15.43 10.75
C ILE A 33 -7.44 -14.04 10.43
N LEU A 34 -7.50 -13.14 11.41
CA LEU A 34 -7.19 -11.72 11.28
C LEU A 34 -5.99 -11.33 12.17
N PRO A 35 -4.73 -11.66 11.81
CA PRO A 35 -3.57 -11.19 12.55
C PRO A 35 -3.26 -9.72 12.19
N ARG A 36 -2.37 -9.12 12.98
CA ARG A 36 -1.68 -7.89 12.57
C ARG A 36 -0.41 -8.27 11.82
N PHE A 37 -0.13 -7.57 10.73
CA PHE A 37 1.02 -7.83 9.87
C PHE A 37 2.06 -6.73 10.01
N THR A 38 3.31 -7.15 10.16
CA THR A 38 4.50 -6.32 10.00
C THR A 38 5.25 -6.80 8.77
N VAL A 39 5.45 -5.93 7.79
CA VAL A 39 6.07 -6.28 6.51
C VAL A 39 7.37 -5.50 6.35
N ARG A 40 8.47 -6.23 6.21
CA ARG A 40 9.78 -5.66 5.87
C ARG A 40 10.14 -6.04 4.44
N GLY A 41 10.30 -5.04 3.58
CA GLY A 41 10.86 -5.21 2.25
C GLY A 41 12.35 -4.87 2.24
N GLU A 42 13.14 -5.65 1.50
CA GLU A 42 14.52 -5.30 1.18
C GLU A 42 14.73 -5.50 -0.31
N VAL A 43 15.13 -4.46 -1.03
CA VAL A 43 15.19 -4.42 -2.50
C VAL A 43 16.52 -3.84 -2.97
N PRO A 44 16.96 -4.12 -4.20
CA PRO A 44 18.15 -3.49 -4.77
C PRO A 44 18.06 -1.96 -4.73
N ALA A 45 19.20 -1.27 -4.65
CA ALA A 45 19.23 0.19 -4.58
C ALA A 45 18.56 0.91 -5.77
N LYS A 46 18.44 0.22 -6.90
CA LYS A 46 17.78 0.72 -8.11
C LYS A 46 16.24 0.80 -7.99
N ASP A 47 15.65 0.17 -6.99
CA ASP A 47 14.20 0.08 -6.78
C ASP A 47 13.83 0.82 -5.47
N PRO A 48 13.96 2.16 -5.40
CA PRO A 48 13.93 2.88 -4.14
C PRO A 48 12.57 2.91 -3.46
N VAL A 49 11.48 2.67 -4.19
CA VAL A 49 10.13 2.72 -3.65
C VAL A 49 9.72 1.31 -3.20
N ILE A 50 9.35 1.19 -1.92
CA ILE A 50 8.78 -0.01 -1.32
C ILE A 50 7.45 0.40 -0.69
N LEU A 51 6.38 -0.33 -0.97
CA LEU A 51 5.03 -0.07 -0.47
C LEU A 51 4.48 -1.33 0.20
N SER A 52 3.76 -1.14 1.30
CA SER A 52 2.90 -2.17 1.91
C SER A 52 1.74 -1.51 2.67
N ASN A 53 0.82 -2.32 3.20
CA ASN A 53 -0.29 -1.84 4.03
C ASN A 53 0.23 -1.22 5.33
N GLY A 54 -0.59 -0.37 5.95
CA GLY A 54 -0.25 0.26 7.22
C GLY A 54 0.73 1.43 7.09
N ASN A 55 1.39 1.73 8.20
CA ASN A 55 2.20 2.93 8.37
C ASN A 55 3.69 2.58 8.22
N LEU A 56 4.45 3.47 7.58
CA LEU A 56 5.89 3.32 7.44
C LEU A 56 6.54 3.63 8.80
N VAL A 57 7.11 2.62 9.44
CA VAL A 57 7.74 2.76 10.78
C VAL A 57 9.26 2.82 10.72
N GLY A 58 9.86 2.51 9.55
CA GLY A 58 11.29 2.69 9.35
C GLY A 58 11.70 2.42 7.91
N SER A 59 12.80 3.05 7.48
CA SER A 59 13.44 2.79 6.19
C SER A 59 14.93 3.08 6.26
N GLY A 60 15.68 2.60 5.26
CA GLY A 60 17.10 2.92 5.15
C GLY A 60 17.84 2.07 4.14
N THR A 61 19.15 1.97 4.35
CA THR A 61 20.05 1.13 3.53
C THR A 61 20.71 0.07 4.42
N THR A 62 20.74 -1.16 3.95
CA THR A 62 21.41 -2.28 4.64
C THR A 62 22.93 -2.19 4.45
N LYS A 63 23.70 -2.97 5.21
CA LYS A 63 25.17 -2.99 5.13
C LYS A 63 25.70 -3.44 3.76
N ASP A 64 24.94 -4.27 3.06
CA ASP A 64 25.20 -4.78 1.71
C ASP A 64 24.66 -3.85 0.60
N GLY A 65 24.12 -2.68 0.95
CA GLY A 65 23.74 -1.65 -0.01
C GLY A 65 22.34 -1.78 -0.61
N ARG A 66 21.44 -2.56 0.00
CA ARG A 66 20.03 -2.68 -0.40
C ARG A 66 19.18 -1.61 0.29
N HIS A 67 18.11 -1.15 -0.34
CA HIS A 67 17.11 -0.33 0.33
C HIS A 67 16.14 -1.22 1.12
N TRP A 68 15.70 -0.74 2.28
CA TRP A 68 14.69 -1.42 3.07
C TRP A 68 13.63 -0.45 3.59
N ALA A 69 12.43 -0.97 3.78
CA ALA A 69 11.32 -0.29 4.43
C ALA A 69 10.55 -1.29 5.30
N LEU A 70 10.08 -0.82 6.45
CA LEU A 70 9.31 -1.56 7.44
C LEU A 70 7.94 -0.90 7.61
N TYR A 71 6.90 -1.70 7.40
CA TYR A 71 5.51 -1.29 7.53
C TYR A 71 4.83 -2.08 8.64
N GLU A 72 4.03 -1.39 9.44
CA GLU A 72 3.18 -2.00 10.46
C GLU A 72 1.72 -1.66 10.19
N ASN A 73 0.89 -2.68 10.05
CA ASN A 73 -0.55 -2.52 9.94
C ASN A 73 -1.21 -2.71 11.33
N PRO A 74 -1.72 -1.64 11.96
CA PRO A 74 -2.39 -1.74 13.26
C PRO A 74 -3.72 -2.48 13.19
N VAL A 75 -4.36 -2.51 12.02
CA VAL A 75 -5.66 -3.12 11.78
C VAL A 75 -5.51 -4.62 11.54
N PRO A 76 -6.23 -5.49 12.29
CA PRO A 76 -6.30 -6.92 12.01
C PRO A 76 -6.93 -7.17 10.63
N VAL A 77 -6.18 -7.82 9.73
CA VAL A 77 -6.63 -8.09 8.36
C VAL A 77 -6.38 -9.55 7.99
N PRO A 78 -7.20 -10.15 7.11
CA PRO A 78 -6.90 -11.49 6.62
C PRO A 78 -5.72 -11.44 5.64
N ALA A 79 -4.99 -12.54 5.52
CA ALA A 79 -3.72 -12.59 4.76
C ALA A 79 -3.86 -12.23 3.28
N TYR A 80 -5.05 -12.38 2.68
CA TYR A 80 -5.28 -12.04 1.28
C TYR A 80 -5.34 -10.52 0.99
N ILE A 81 -5.49 -9.69 2.02
CA ILE A 81 -5.49 -8.21 1.93
C ILE A 81 -4.08 -7.63 2.01
N VAL A 82 -3.10 -8.42 2.49
CA VAL A 82 -1.71 -7.99 2.54
C VAL A 82 -1.22 -7.72 1.12
N ALA A 83 -0.53 -6.61 0.96
CA ALA A 83 0.02 -6.14 -0.30
C ALA A 83 1.47 -5.70 -0.09
N PHE A 84 2.28 -5.94 -1.10
CA PHE A 84 3.63 -5.46 -1.24
C PHE A 84 3.84 -5.04 -2.69
N ALA A 85 4.51 -3.91 -2.89
CA ALA A 85 4.99 -3.49 -4.19
C ALA A 85 6.35 -2.82 -4.06
N ALA A 86 7.26 -3.03 -5.00
CA ALA A 86 8.53 -2.33 -5.05
C ALA A 86 9.03 -2.12 -6.48
N GLY A 87 9.72 -1.00 -6.71
CA GLY A 87 10.24 -0.64 -8.02
C GLY A 87 10.73 0.81 -8.09
N ASP A 88 11.13 1.22 -9.29
CA ASP A 88 11.46 2.61 -9.60
C ASP A 88 10.21 3.40 -10.07
N LEU A 89 9.41 3.87 -9.10
CA LEU A 89 8.10 4.46 -9.36
C LEU A 89 8.16 6.00 -9.43
N GLY A 90 7.31 6.58 -10.29
CA GLY A 90 6.94 7.98 -10.19
C GLY A 90 5.95 8.19 -9.05
N VAL A 91 5.99 9.35 -8.39
CA VAL A 91 5.09 9.65 -7.26
C VAL A 91 4.51 11.07 -7.33
N ILE A 92 3.22 11.20 -7.06
CA ILE A 92 2.58 12.44 -6.57
C ILE A 92 2.46 12.28 -5.06
N ASP A 93 3.12 13.16 -4.30
CA ASP A 93 3.29 13.02 -2.84
C ASP A 93 2.75 14.22 -2.05
N ASP A 94 2.12 15.19 -2.72
CA ASP A 94 1.66 16.45 -2.14
C ASP A 94 0.14 16.48 -1.86
N GLU A 95 -0.55 15.35 -2.01
CA GLU A 95 -2.00 15.27 -1.97
C GLU A 95 -2.56 14.75 -0.64
N TYR A 96 -3.61 15.40 -0.15
CA TYR A 96 -4.25 15.09 1.14
C TYR A 96 -5.77 15.18 1.07
N PHE A 97 -6.44 14.38 1.90
CA PHE A 97 -7.86 14.51 2.23
C PHE A 97 -8.02 14.94 3.70
N THR A 98 -8.88 15.90 3.97
CA THR A 98 -9.24 16.27 5.35
C THR A 98 -10.55 15.61 5.71
N THR A 99 -10.51 14.71 6.68
CA THR A 99 -11.70 14.00 7.16
C THR A 99 -12.67 14.95 7.87
N ARG A 100 -13.91 14.52 8.11
CA ARG A 100 -14.90 15.34 8.83
C ARG A 100 -14.46 15.72 10.25
N SER A 101 -13.64 14.90 10.91
CA SER A 101 -13.07 15.21 12.24
C SER A 101 -11.87 16.16 12.18
N GLY A 102 -11.41 16.52 10.98
CA GLY A 102 -10.29 17.43 10.75
C GLY A 102 -8.92 16.74 10.61
N ARG A 103 -8.86 15.40 10.60
CA ARG A 103 -7.62 14.65 10.37
C ARG A 103 -7.18 14.79 8.91
N LYS A 104 -5.88 14.95 8.67
CA LYS A 104 -5.30 14.91 7.32
C LYS A 104 -4.84 13.49 7.00
N VAL A 105 -5.41 12.90 5.96
CA VAL A 105 -5.02 11.62 5.38
C VAL A 105 -4.20 11.89 4.13
N HIS A 106 -2.99 11.38 4.07
CA HIS A 106 -2.11 11.52 2.90
C HIS A 106 -2.52 10.56 1.79
N ILE A 107 -2.53 11.00 0.53
CA ILE A 107 -2.96 10.20 -0.62
C ILE A 107 -1.85 10.20 -1.67
N PRO A 108 -0.75 9.48 -1.43
CA PRO A 108 0.29 9.36 -2.43
C PRO A 108 -0.18 8.47 -3.58
N PHE A 109 0.10 8.90 -4.81
CA PHE A 109 -0.16 8.13 -6.01
C PHE A 109 1.15 7.76 -6.68
N TYR A 110 1.29 6.47 -7.00
CA TYR A 110 2.47 5.88 -7.60
C TYR A 110 2.13 5.36 -9.00
N ALA A 111 3.08 5.47 -9.93
CA ALA A 111 2.95 4.89 -11.27
C ALA A 111 4.28 4.27 -11.71
N GLU A 112 4.20 3.16 -12.45
CA GLU A 112 5.38 2.56 -13.10
C GLU A 112 6.03 3.56 -14.07
N GLU A 113 5.21 4.14 -14.95
CA GLU A 113 5.69 5.09 -15.95
C GLU A 113 5.71 6.51 -15.36
N LYS A 114 6.91 6.98 -15.01
CA LYS A 114 7.13 8.32 -14.42
C LYS A 114 6.53 9.47 -15.24
N SER A 115 6.54 9.37 -16.58
CA SER A 115 5.93 10.37 -17.47
C SER A 115 4.40 10.46 -17.32
N MET A 116 3.76 9.39 -16.86
CA MET A 116 2.30 9.29 -16.75
C MET A 116 1.78 9.55 -15.35
N VAL A 117 2.65 9.72 -14.34
CA VAL A 117 2.23 9.86 -12.93
C VAL A 117 1.22 11.00 -12.73
N GLU A 118 1.36 12.09 -13.48
CA GLU A 118 0.49 13.26 -13.39
C GLU A 118 -0.97 12.96 -13.78
N SER A 119 -1.20 11.96 -14.63
CA SER A 119 -2.57 11.50 -14.95
C SER A 119 -3.29 10.89 -13.73
N GLY A 120 -2.53 10.50 -12.70
CA GLY A 120 -3.02 10.01 -11.42
C GLY A 120 -3.83 11.01 -10.61
N ARG A 121 -3.77 12.32 -10.91
CA ARG A 121 -4.60 13.33 -10.22
C ARG A 121 -6.08 13.06 -10.34
N ILE A 122 -6.53 12.52 -11.48
CA ILE A 122 -7.93 12.11 -11.67
C ILE A 122 -8.30 10.98 -10.70
N THR A 123 -7.39 10.03 -10.48
CA THR A 123 -7.56 8.94 -9.52
C THR A 123 -7.60 9.46 -8.09
N ILE A 124 -6.71 10.39 -7.73
CA ILE A 124 -6.70 11.04 -6.41
C ILE A 124 -8.01 11.78 -6.15
N ASP A 125 -8.52 12.53 -7.13
CA ASP A 125 -9.81 13.21 -7.03
C ASP A 125 -10.97 12.23 -6.85
N ALA A 126 -10.94 11.09 -7.55
CA ALA A 126 -11.93 10.04 -7.37
C ALA A 126 -11.87 9.43 -5.96
N ILE A 127 -10.68 9.15 -5.44
CA ILE A 127 -10.48 8.66 -4.07
C ILE A 127 -11.06 9.65 -3.06
N LYS A 128 -10.74 10.94 -3.17
CA LYS A 128 -11.27 11.99 -2.27
C LYS A 128 -12.80 12.07 -2.31
N LYS A 129 -13.41 11.92 -3.48
CA LYS A 129 -14.86 11.88 -3.64
C LYS A 129 -15.48 10.65 -2.97
N SER A 130 -14.87 9.47 -3.15
CA SER A 130 -15.33 8.24 -2.49
C SER A 130 -15.22 8.34 -0.97
N LEU A 131 -14.09 8.83 -0.45
CA LEU A 131 -13.93 9.05 1.00
C LEU A 131 -14.95 10.04 1.55
N ARG A 132 -15.28 11.10 0.80
CA ARG A 132 -16.33 12.04 1.20
C ARG A 132 -17.71 11.40 1.21
N PHE A 133 -18.01 10.59 0.20
CA PHE A 133 -19.28 9.89 0.07
C PHE A 133 -19.50 8.92 1.23
N ASP A 134 -18.48 8.15 1.62
CA ASP A 134 -18.55 7.26 2.79
C ASP A 134 -18.85 8.05 4.08
N GLU A 135 -18.23 9.22 4.26
CA GLU A 135 -18.51 10.09 5.42
C GLU A 135 -19.94 10.67 5.41
N THR A 136 -20.48 11.04 4.25
CA THR A 136 -21.78 11.71 4.15
C THR A 136 -22.96 10.77 4.15
N ASP A 137 -22.83 9.62 3.48
CA ASP A 137 -23.95 8.71 3.20
C ASP A 137 -23.96 7.52 4.18
N PHE A 138 -22.79 7.14 4.71
CA PHE A 138 -22.63 5.95 5.57
C PHE A 138 -22.12 6.26 6.98
N ASP A 139 -21.88 7.53 7.31
CA ASP A 139 -21.29 7.92 8.61
C ASP A 139 -19.91 7.26 8.86
N ALA A 140 -19.23 6.85 7.78
CA ALA A 140 -18.02 6.07 7.81
C ALA A 140 -16.80 6.93 7.48
N GLU A 141 -16.01 7.26 8.50
CA GLU A 141 -14.78 8.02 8.34
C GLU A 141 -13.59 7.08 8.08
N PHE A 142 -12.57 7.56 7.36
CA PHE A 142 -11.34 6.79 7.11
C PHE A 142 -10.72 6.31 8.44
N ASP A 143 -10.10 5.13 8.42
CA ASP A 143 -9.56 4.48 9.62
C ASP A 143 -8.58 5.40 10.38
N PRO A 144 -8.81 5.67 11.68
CA PRO A 144 -7.99 6.59 12.46
C PRO A 144 -6.59 6.07 12.79
N GLU A 145 -6.33 4.76 12.65
CA GLU A 145 -5.02 4.15 12.89
C GLU A 145 -4.13 4.15 11.63
N ILE A 146 -4.66 4.55 10.47
CA ILE A 146 -3.95 4.55 9.19
C ILE A 146 -3.70 5.98 8.69
N ASP A 147 -2.44 6.28 8.37
CA ASP A 147 -2.00 7.63 8.02
C ASP A 147 -2.25 8.00 6.55
N ASN A 148 -2.34 7.01 5.67
CA ASN A 148 -2.35 7.22 4.22
C ASN A 148 -3.24 6.23 3.45
N PHE A 149 -3.70 6.69 2.29
CA PHE A 149 -4.30 5.86 1.25
C PHE A 149 -3.34 5.83 0.06
N LYS A 150 -2.56 4.75 -0.08
CA LYS A 150 -1.60 4.61 -1.19
C LYS A 150 -2.31 4.04 -2.42
N ALA A 151 -2.13 4.68 -3.57
CA ALA A 151 -2.63 4.19 -4.85
C ALA A 151 -1.46 3.89 -5.79
N LEU A 152 -1.49 2.75 -6.48
CA LEU A 152 -0.48 2.35 -7.47
C LEU A 152 -1.19 2.03 -8.79
N ALA A 153 -0.69 2.59 -9.90
CA ALA A 153 -1.15 2.32 -11.26
C ALA A 153 -0.07 1.65 -12.11
#